data_AF-A0A3S5Y1A1-F1
#
_entry.id   AF-A0A3S5Y1A1-F1
#
_cell.length_a   1.000
_cell.length_b   1.000
_cell.length_c   1.000
_cell.angle_alpha   90.00
_cell.angle_beta   90.00
_cell.angle_gamma   90.00
#
_symmetry.space_group_name_H-M   'P 1'
#
loop_
_entity.id
_entity.type
_entity.pdbx_description
1 polymer ?
#
loop_
_entity_poly.entity_id
_entity_poly.type
_entity_poly.pdbx_seq_one_letter_code
_entity_poly.pdbx_strand_id
1 'polypeptide(L)'
;MTVMQPVDLALLVGEIGSRTLHIGVLLIFGPSPDGSDSVAADAYRKALLAESAQSALMEMPVLSYSTGGLPVWRSAERIDMGRHLQRLALPHPGDETELFALVARLHENRLDRSRPMWEGYLIEGLADGGFALYGKIHHATLDGMSGIRMIEQSLTTDPSRRDMPLLLAPEAAPAPQARRRRNPLSLVGSGLTAVADAAGLARRTTVGAADWIGRAITTESTVLPMRAPHTVFDGRIRPERVFAGRSWPKKRLRAVQRATGATGNDVVLAMCAGALRSYLVTRDALPTSSLVGLVPIAQRRREDAAGGNAFGLALCNLGTDLDDPHERLDRIRRSMIDAKRRVRAAGAGASVIAAIPTLASNVARILPFGDLLPPSYNVVISDIPGPGAPLFWNGAELQHMYPLSIVFDGTGLNITICRYADRVDFGVLAHPESVPDPGCFTDEIEIALGDLERPSEVHSS
;
A
#
# COMPACT_ATOMS: atom_id res chain seq x y z
N MET A 1 -10.49 3.89 25.01
CA MET A 1 -11.00 2.80 24.16
C MET A 1 -11.95 3.38 23.14
N THR A 2 -11.80 3.00 21.87
CA THR A 2 -12.59 3.52 20.76
C THR A 2 -13.11 2.35 19.94
N VAL A 3 -14.40 2.34 19.60
CA VAL A 3 -14.96 1.29 18.74
C VAL A 3 -14.30 1.36 17.36
N MET A 4 -13.86 0.20 16.89
CA MET A 4 -13.16 0.05 15.63
C MET A 4 -14.05 0.42 14.45
N GLN A 5 -13.49 1.09 13.44
CA GLN A 5 -14.25 1.39 12.22
C GLN A 5 -14.47 0.11 11.39
N PRO A 6 -15.54 0.01 10.59
CA PRO A 6 -15.82 -1.19 9.79
C PRO A 6 -14.66 -1.62 8.87
N VAL A 7 -13.91 -0.67 8.32
CA VAL A 7 -12.76 -0.94 7.45
C VAL A 7 -11.60 -1.56 8.24
N ASP A 8 -11.29 -1.03 9.42
CA ASP A 8 -10.23 -1.57 10.29
C ASP A 8 -10.56 -3.00 10.74
N LEU A 9 -11.83 -3.25 11.07
CA LEU A 9 -12.32 -4.57 11.44
C LEU A 9 -12.24 -5.54 10.26
N ALA A 10 -12.63 -5.11 9.06
CA ALA A 10 -12.52 -5.90 7.85
C ALA A 10 -11.07 -6.29 7.56
N LEU A 11 -10.11 -5.40 7.80
CA LEU A 11 -8.68 -5.70 7.68
C LEU A 11 -8.23 -6.70 8.75
N LEU A 12 -8.61 -6.55 10.02
CA LEU A 12 -8.23 -7.54 11.05
C LEU A 12 -8.86 -8.92 10.84
N VAL A 13 -10.12 -8.98 10.38
CA VAL A 13 -10.79 -10.24 10.04
C VAL A 13 -10.23 -10.82 8.74
N GLY A 14 -9.87 -9.97 7.78
CA GLY A 14 -9.28 -10.36 6.49
C GLY A 14 -7.96 -11.12 6.64
N GLU A 15 -7.24 -10.93 7.74
CA GLU A 15 -6.03 -11.70 8.07
C GLU A 15 -6.33 -13.18 8.37
N ILE A 16 -7.59 -13.58 8.47
CA ILE A 16 -7.96 -15.01 8.51
C ILE A 16 -7.82 -15.63 7.11
N GLY A 17 -8.09 -14.86 6.05
CA GLY A 17 -7.93 -15.27 4.65
C GLY A 17 -6.58 -14.90 4.03
N SER A 18 -5.93 -13.82 4.50
CA SER A 18 -4.57 -13.45 4.14
C SER A 18 -3.59 -13.82 5.25
N ARG A 19 -2.43 -14.36 4.90
CA ARG A 19 -1.38 -14.58 5.91
C ARG A 19 -0.88 -13.30 6.57
N THR A 20 -0.97 -12.14 5.95
CA THR A 20 -0.44 -10.89 6.49
C THR A 20 -1.21 -9.71 5.91
N LEU A 21 -1.63 -8.73 6.72
CA LEU A 21 -2.23 -7.47 6.23
C LEU A 21 -1.51 -6.24 6.81
N HIS A 22 -0.20 -6.37 6.95
CA HIS A 22 0.68 -5.25 7.26
C HIS A 22 1.21 -4.61 5.99
N ILE A 23 1.46 -3.32 6.07
CA ILE A 23 2.22 -2.55 5.10
C ILE A 23 3.59 -2.24 5.70
N GLY A 24 4.54 -1.88 4.85
CA GLY A 24 5.84 -1.43 5.28
C GLY A 24 6.41 -0.37 4.36
N VAL A 25 7.54 0.18 4.79
CA VAL A 25 8.30 1.17 4.03
C VAL A 25 9.77 0.94 4.32
N LEU A 26 10.55 0.84 3.26
CA LEU A 26 12.00 0.82 3.31
C LEU A 26 12.51 2.22 2.97
N LEU A 27 13.17 2.85 3.93
CA LEU A 27 13.83 4.14 3.79
C LEU A 27 15.33 3.88 3.68
N ILE A 28 15.96 4.31 2.59
CA ILE A 28 17.41 4.17 2.38
C ILE A 28 18.03 5.55 2.53
N PHE A 29 18.99 5.68 3.44
CA PHE A 29 19.72 6.89 3.71
C PHE A 29 21.15 6.76 3.20
N GLY A 30 21.67 7.85 2.62
CA GLY A 30 23.08 7.96 2.31
C GLY A 30 23.95 8.00 3.58
N PRO A 31 25.29 7.96 3.42
CA PRO A 31 26.20 8.05 4.55
C PRO A 31 26.00 9.35 5.34
N SER A 32 26.19 9.28 6.66
CA SER A 32 26.18 10.49 7.48
C SER A 32 27.34 11.41 7.09
N PRO A 33 27.15 12.74 7.01
CA PRO A 33 28.22 13.69 6.68
C PRO A 33 29.44 13.60 7.60
N ASP A 34 29.21 13.18 8.85
CA ASP A 34 30.26 13.07 9.88
C ASP A 34 31.02 11.73 9.79
N GLY A 35 30.66 10.87 8.82
CA GLY A 35 31.31 9.58 8.55
C GLY A 35 31.16 8.53 9.67
N SER A 36 30.35 8.82 10.70
CA SER A 36 30.17 7.92 11.82
C SER A 36 28.85 7.14 11.69
N ASP A 37 28.98 5.81 11.58
CA ASP A 37 27.88 4.86 11.78
C ASP A 37 27.18 5.04 13.15
N SER A 38 27.80 5.82 14.05
CA SER A 38 27.29 6.10 15.39
C SER A 38 25.98 6.87 15.41
N VAL A 39 25.66 7.74 14.45
CA VAL A 39 24.47 8.61 14.60
C VAL A 39 23.17 7.81 14.60
N ALA A 40 23.01 6.89 13.65
CA ALA A 40 21.84 6.02 13.58
C ALA A 40 21.81 5.03 14.76
N ALA A 41 22.97 4.47 15.12
CA ALA A 41 23.12 3.58 16.26
C ALA A 41 22.79 4.28 17.60
N ASP A 42 23.17 5.54 17.77
CA ASP A 42 22.94 6.35 18.97
C ASP A 42 21.46 6.71 19.08
N ALA A 43 20.84 7.11 17.97
CA ALA A 43 19.40 7.35 17.92
C ALA A 43 18.60 6.08 18.22
N TYR A 44 19.05 4.91 17.73
CA TYR A 44 18.48 3.60 18.09
C TYR A 44 18.62 3.32 19.59
N ARG A 45 19.81 3.50 20.17
CA ARG A 45 20.04 3.31 21.62
C ARG A 45 19.17 4.23 22.47
N LYS A 46 19.01 5.50 22.08
CA LYS A 46 18.10 6.44 22.74
C LYS A 46 16.64 6.01 22.60
N ALA A 47 16.24 5.54 21.42
CA ALA A 47 14.87 5.09 21.16
C ALA A 47 14.49 3.86 22.01
N LEU A 48 15.44 2.95 22.30
CA LEU A 48 15.19 1.80 23.17
C LEU A 48 14.81 2.17 24.61
N LEU A 49 15.18 3.38 25.07
CA LEU A 49 14.86 3.87 26.41
C LEU A 49 13.49 4.58 26.47
N ALA A 50 12.85 4.81 25.32
CA ALA A 50 11.55 5.45 25.29
C ALA A 50 10.44 4.49 25.75
N GLU A 51 9.48 5.03 26.51
CA GLU A 51 8.32 4.27 27.01
C GLU A 51 7.03 4.62 26.26
N SER A 52 7.13 5.50 25.25
CA SER A 52 6.04 5.92 24.38
C SER A 52 6.52 6.10 22.94
N ALA A 53 5.58 6.04 22.01
CA ALA A 53 5.77 6.28 20.59
C ALA A 53 4.67 7.25 20.09
N GLN A 54 4.64 7.52 18.78
CA GLN A 54 3.54 8.28 18.18
C GLN A 54 2.19 7.62 18.47
N SER A 55 1.11 8.43 18.52
CA SER A 55 -0.19 7.97 19.00
C SER A 55 -0.72 6.75 18.24
N ALA A 56 -0.51 6.70 16.92
CA ALA A 56 -0.92 5.59 16.07
C ALA A 56 -0.17 4.27 16.35
N LEU A 57 1.05 4.38 16.90
CA LEU A 57 1.94 3.26 17.23
C LEU A 57 1.71 2.72 18.65
N MET A 58 0.76 3.31 19.39
CA MET A 58 0.39 2.90 20.74
C MET A 58 -0.92 2.08 20.75
N GLU A 59 -1.64 2.00 19.64
CA GLU A 59 -2.95 1.35 19.59
C GLU A 59 -2.85 -0.16 19.34
N MET A 60 -3.62 -0.93 20.12
CA MET A 60 -3.75 -2.38 19.98
C MET A 60 -5.22 -2.82 19.96
N PRO A 61 -5.58 -3.87 19.21
CA PRO A 61 -6.94 -4.36 19.14
C PRO A 61 -7.27 -5.21 20.37
N VAL A 62 -8.42 -4.97 21.01
CA VAL A 62 -8.91 -5.78 22.13
C VAL A 62 -10.41 -6.05 21.98
N LEU A 63 -10.86 -7.22 22.43
CA LEU A 63 -12.28 -7.49 22.62
C LEU A 63 -12.69 -6.89 23.96
N SER A 64 -13.71 -6.04 23.98
CA SER A 64 -14.18 -5.43 25.22
C SER A 64 -15.55 -5.97 25.64
N TYR A 65 -15.64 -6.49 26.85
CA TYR A 65 -16.91 -6.88 27.45
C TYR A 65 -17.87 -5.70 27.63
N SER A 66 -17.34 -4.49 27.87
CA SER A 66 -18.17 -3.28 28.02
C SER A 66 -18.86 -2.85 26.73
N THR A 67 -18.40 -3.32 25.58
CA THR A 67 -19.02 -3.10 24.27
C THR A 67 -19.75 -4.35 23.76
N GLY A 68 -20.10 -5.28 24.66
CA GLY A 68 -20.80 -6.52 24.28
C GLY A 68 -19.94 -7.48 23.45
N GLY A 69 -18.60 -7.43 23.60
CA GLY A 69 -17.66 -8.27 22.86
C GLY A 69 -17.19 -7.67 21.54
N LEU A 70 -17.58 -6.45 21.19
CA LEU A 70 -17.08 -5.79 19.98
C LEU A 70 -15.57 -5.48 20.07
N PRO A 71 -14.82 -5.62 18.96
CA PRO A 71 -13.42 -5.17 18.87
C PRO A 71 -13.30 -3.65 19.04
N VAL A 72 -12.38 -3.22 19.90
CA VAL A 72 -12.07 -1.81 20.16
C VAL A 72 -10.55 -1.57 20.10
N TRP A 73 -10.18 -0.35 19.75
CA TRP A 73 -8.81 0.15 19.90
C TRP A 73 -8.57 0.55 21.34
N ARG A 74 -7.46 0.07 21.91
CA ARG A 74 -6.96 0.47 23.23
C ARG A 74 -5.52 0.97 23.06
N SER A 75 -5.25 2.20 23.49
CA SER A 75 -3.89 2.69 23.65
C SER A 75 -3.17 1.94 24.76
N ALA A 76 -1.94 1.49 24.49
CA ALA A 76 -1.03 1.00 25.49
C ALA A 76 -0.58 2.15 26.41
N GLU A 77 -0.46 1.88 27.71
CA GLU A 77 0.02 2.88 28.67
C GLU A 77 1.53 3.12 28.54
N ARG A 78 2.28 2.06 28.23
CA ARG A 78 3.72 2.05 27.99
C ARG A 78 4.04 1.06 26.88
N ILE A 79 5.07 1.35 26.09
CA ILE A 79 5.59 0.46 25.05
C ILE A 79 7.01 0.00 25.40
N ASP A 80 7.28 -1.29 25.23
CA ASP A 80 8.62 -1.87 25.36
C ASP A 80 9.30 -1.82 23.99
N MET A 81 10.10 -0.78 23.76
CA MET A 81 10.73 -0.52 22.47
C MET A 81 11.64 -1.65 22.01
N GLY A 82 12.26 -2.42 22.91
CA GLY A 82 13.10 -3.56 22.56
C GLY A 82 12.34 -4.71 21.87
N ARG A 83 11.01 -4.77 22.03
CA ARG A 83 10.14 -5.73 21.33
C ARG A 83 9.76 -5.30 19.92
N HIS A 84 9.89 -4.02 19.61
CA HIS A 84 9.48 -3.44 18.34
C HIS A 84 10.67 -3.03 17.48
N LEU A 85 11.79 -2.65 18.10
CA LEU A 85 12.98 -2.15 17.43
C LEU A 85 14.10 -3.17 17.41
N GLN A 86 14.55 -3.53 16.22
CA GLN A 86 15.72 -4.39 16.02
C GLN A 86 16.80 -3.66 15.22
N ARG A 87 18.05 -4.00 15.49
CA ARG A 87 19.21 -3.54 14.73
C ARG A 87 19.84 -4.75 14.05
N LEU A 88 20.03 -4.65 12.74
CA LEU A 88 20.51 -5.72 11.86
C LEU A 88 21.67 -5.20 11.02
N ALA A 89 22.51 -6.09 10.53
CA ALA A 89 23.57 -5.78 9.57
C ALA A 89 23.44 -6.69 8.35
N LEU A 90 23.70 -6.15 7.16
CA LEU A 90 23.74 -6.93 5.94
C LEU A 90 25.02 -7.75 5.85
N PRO A 91 24.95 -8.97 5.30
CA PRO A 91 26.15 -9.68 4.89
C PRO A 91 26.81 -8.94 3.71
N HIS A 92 28.12 -9.12 3.56
CA HIS A 92 28.85 -8.65 2.37
C HIS A 92 28.27 -9.32 1.09
N PRO A 93 28.14 -8.62 -0.05
CA PRO A 93 28.63 -7.27 -0.36
C PRO A 93 27.78 -6.11 0.21
N GLY A 94 26.55 -6.37 0.67
CA GLY A 94 25.70 -5.36 1.26
C GLY A 94 25.02 -4.49 0.19
N ASP A 95 24.76 -5.08 -0.98
CA ASP A 95 24.09 -4.38 -2.07
C ASP A 95 22.55 -4.45 -1.93
N GLU A 96 21.85 -3.87 -2.92
CA GLU A 96 20.39 -3.85 -2.94
C GLU A 96 19.78 -5.26 -2.93
N THR A 97 20.48 -6.27 -3.48
CA THR A 97 20.05 -7.66 -3.49
C THR A 97 19.95 -8.21 -2.07
N GLU A 98 21.01 -8.04 -1.26
CA GLU A 98 20.98 -8.47 0.15
C GLU A 98 19.95 -7.69 0.95
N LEU A 99 19.83 -6.38 0.72
CA LEU A 99 18.89 -5.53 1.41
C LEU A 99 17.44 -5.93 1.11
N PHE A 100 17.08 -6.08 -0.17
CA PHE A 100 15.72 -6.45 -0.57
C PHE A 100 15.38 -7.88 -0.15
N ALA A 101 16.33 -8.81 -0.18
CA ALA A 101 16.14 -10.16 0.35
C ALA A 101 15.89 -10.15 1.86
N LEU A 102 16.62 -9.34 2.64
CA LEU A 102 16.37 -9.18 4.07
C LEU A 102 14.99 -8.58 4.34
N VAL A 103 14.65 -7.48 3.66
CA VAL A 103 13.37 -6.79 3.85
C VAL A 103 12.19 -7.70 3.47
N ALA A 104 12.32 -8.48 2.39
CA ALA A 104 11.31 -9.47 2.01
C ALA A 104 11.07 -10.47 3.15
N ARG A 105 12.13 -11.06 3.72
CA ARG A 105 12.03 -11.98 4.88
C ARG A 105 11.38 -11.33 6.10
N LEU A 106 11.74 -10.09 6.42
CA LEU A 106 11.14 -9.35 7.53
C LEU A 106 9.64 -9.07 7.30
N HIS A 107 9.20 -9.03 6.05
CA HIS A 107 7.81 -8.81 5.64
C HIS A 107 6.95 -10.09 5.65
N GLU A 108 7.52 -11.29 5.83
CA GLU A 108 6.78 -12.57 5.83
C GLU A 108 5.95 -12.77 7.11
N ASN A 109 6.48 -12.30 8.24
CA ASN A 109 5.93 -12.62 9.56
C ASN A 109 4.80 -11.68 9.97
N ARG A 110 3.69 -12.28 10.41
CA ARG A 110 2.56 -11.58 11.03
C ARG A 110 3.01 -10.79 12.24
N LEU A 111 2.38 -9.63 12.43
CA LEU A 111 2.54 -8.83 13.64
C LEU A 111 1.73 -9.43 14.79
N ASP A 112 2.31 -9.39 15.99
CA ASP A 112 1.64 -9.86 17.21
C ASP A 112 0.53 -8.87 17.62
N ARG A 113 -0.71 -9.38 17.68
CA ARG A 113 -1.90 -8.60 18.03
C ARG A 113 -2.05 -8.34 19.53
N SER A 114 -1.27 -9.01 20.38
CA SER A 114 -1.31 -8.80 21.84
C SER A 114 -0.57 -7.54 22.28
N ARG A 115 -0.02 -6.76 21.33
CA ARG A 115 0.73 -5.52 21.53
C ARG A 115 0.43 -4.55 20.38
N PRO A 116 0.88 -3.28 20.44
CA PRO A 116 0.75 -2.38 19.30
C PRO A 116 1.39 -2.99 18.04
N MET A 117 0.65 -3.02 16.94
CA MET A 117 1.01 -3.88 15.79
C MET A 117 1.95 -3.16 14.82
N TRP A 118 3.22 -3.03 15.21
CA TRP A 118 4.29 -2.51 14.35
C TRP A 118 5.66 -3.04 14.76
N GLU A 119 6.61 -3.01 13.83
CA GLU A 119 8.02 -3.34 14.02
C GLU A 119 8.88 -2.34 13.23
N GLY A 120 10.07 -2.03 13.74
CA GLY A 120 11.05 -1.14 13.12
C GLY A 120 12.43 -1.77 13.14
N TYR A 121 13.17 -1.60 12.04
CA TYR A 121 14.45 -2.22 11.82
C TYR A 121 15.45 -1.17 11.36
N LEU A 122 16.54 -0.97 12.11
CA LEU A 122 17.73 -0.29 11.64
C LEU A 122 18.64 -1.32 10.98
N ILE A 123 18.97 -1.11 9.71
CA ILE A 123 19.77 -2.03 8.89
C ILE A 123 21.04 -1.29 8.47
N GLU A 124 22.20 -1.83 8.82
CA GLU A 124 23.51 -1.28 8.52
C GLU A 124 24.30 -2.18 7.56
N GLY A 125 25.47 -1.71 7.12
CA GLY A 125 26.37 -2.47 6.24
C GLY A 125 25.99 -2.39 4.77
N LEU A 126 25.37 -1.29 4.34
CA LEU A 126 25.15 -1.03 2.91
C LEU A 126 26.49 -0.71 2.25
N ALA A 127 26.66 -1.16 0.99
CA ALA A 127 27.91 -1.05 0.25
C ALA A 127 28.41 0.39 0.04
N ASP A 128 27.51 1.38 0.06
CA ASP A 128 27.81 2.81 -0.10
C ASP A 128 28.14 3.53 1.23
N GLY A 129 28.15 2.80 2.35
CA GLY A 129 28.33 3.36 3.69
C GLY A 129 27.08 4.03 4.26
N GLY A 130 25.92 3.88 3.61
CA GLY A 130 24.63 4.29 4.10
C GLY A 130 24.02 3.32 5.11
N PHE A 131 22.76 3.58 5.47
CA PHE A 131 21.95 2.70 6.30
C PHE A 131 20.50 2.74 5.85
N ALA A 132 19.71 1.74 6.26
CA ALA A 132 18.29 1.69 5.95
C ALA A 132 17.44 1.59 7.23
N LEU A 133 16.26 2.19 7.17
CA LEU A 133 15.19 1.98 8.14
C LEU A 133 14.04 1.25 7.45
N TYR A 134 13.71 0.06 7.94
CA TYR A 134 12.53 -0.65 7.50
C TYR A 134 11.47 -0.62 8.61
N GLY A 135 10.31 -0.06 8.31
CA GLY A 135 9.14 -0.05 9.20
C GLY A 135 8.05 -0.97 8.66
N LYS A 136 7.43 -1.77 9.54
CA LYS A 136 6.29 -2.63 9.23
C LYS A 136 5.16 -2.35 10.22
N ILE A 137 3.95 -2.15 9.73
CA ILE A 137 2.78 -1.79 10.55
C ILE A 137 1.51 -2.41 10.00
N HIS A 138 0.62 -2.84 10.88
CA HIS A 138 -0.64 -3.44 10.46
C HIS A 138 -1.54 -2.39 9.77
N HIS A 139 -2.11 -2.70 8.61
CA HIS A 139 -2.84 -1.70 7.81
C HIS A 139 -4.13 -1.20 8.50
N ALA A 140 -4.64 -1.94 9.50
CA ALA A 140 -5.76 -1.49 10.33
C ALA A 140 -5.41 -0.34 11.29
N THR A 141 -4.14 -0.19 11.71
CA THR A 141 -3.74 0.90 12.63
C THR A 141 -3.43 2.19 11.88
N LEU A 142 -2.89 2.07 10.66
CA LEU A 142 -2.36 3.20 9.93
C LEU A 142 -2.43 2.94 8.41
N ASP A 143 -2.99 3.89 7.65
CA ASP A 143 -2.91 3.87 6.18
C ASP A 143 -1.57 4.40 5.67
N GLY A 144 -1.23 4.04 4.42
CA GLY A 144 0.00 4.49 3.77
C GLY A 144 0.18 6.01 3.78
N MET A 145 -0.88 6.79 3.56
CA MET A 145 -0.82 8.26 3.58
C MET A 145 -0.48 8.84 4.95
N SER A 146 -1.01 8.25 6.02
CA SER A 146 -0.68 8.64 7.40
C SER A 146 0.75 8.22 7.74
N GLY A 147 1.23 7.11 7.19
CA GLY A 147 2.62 6.68 7.30
C GLY A 147 3.59 7.65 6.64
N ILE A 148 3.28 8.09 5.42
CA ILE A 148 4.06 9.14 4.73
C ILE A 148 4.10 10.43 5.54
N ARG A 149 2.97 10.88 6.10
CA ARG A 149 2.94 12.08 6.96
C ARG A 149 3.79 11.90 8.22
N MET A 150 3.75 10.72 8.83
CA MET A 150 4.58 10.38 9.99
C MET A 150 6.07 10.44 9.66
N ILE A 151 6.47 9.91 8.50
CA ILE A 151 7.85 10.01 8.00
C ILE A 151 8.24 11.47 7.78
N GLU A 152 7.40 12.25 7.09
CA GLU A 152 7.63 13.66 6.80
C GLU A 152 7.81 14.51 8.08
N GLN A 153 7.01 14.25 9.11
CA GLN A 153 7.10 14.92 10.41
C GLN A 153 8.35 14.56 11.21
N SER A 154 8.92 13.37 10.96
CA SER A 154 10.09 12.87 11.67
C SER A 154 11.40 13.25 11.00
N LEU A 155 11.34 13.70 9.75
CA LEU A 155 12.48 14.12 8.95
C LEU A 155 12.50 15.65 8.82
N THR A 156 13.49 16.18 8.12
CA THR A 156 13.64 17.63 7.92
C THR A 156 14.14 17.94 6.51
N THR A 157 13.86 19.15 6.02
CA THR A 157 14.45 19.66 4.78
C THR A 157 15.79 20.37 5.00
N ASP A 158 16.23 20.54 6.25
CA ASP A 158 17.50 21.17 6.60
C ASP A 158 18.61 20.11 6.78
N PRO A 159 19.60 20.02 5.86
CA PRO A 159 20.68 19.03 5.94
C PRO A 159 21.64 19.28 7.12
N SER A 160 21.61 20.46 7.74
CA SER A 160 22.46 20.80 8.89
C SER A 160 21.87 20.40 10.23
N ARG A 161 20.58 20.05 10.29
CA ARG A 161 19.92 19.66 11.53
C ARG A 161 20.49 18.34 12.06
N ARG A 162 20.71 18.29 13.38
CA ARG A 162 21.20 17.13 14.14
C ARG A 162 20.30 16.89 15.35
N ASP A 163 20.62 15.87 16.14
CA ASP A 163 19.92 15.45 17.36
C ASP A 163 18.43 15.13 17.18
N MET A 164 18.03 14.74 15.97
CA MET A 164 16.70 14.27 15.65
C MET A 164 16.51 12.84 16.17
N PRO A 165 15.37 12.55 16.81
CA PRO A 165 15.07 11.21 17.30
C PRO A 165 14.78 10.24 16.15
N LEU A 166 14.72 8.94 16.44
CA LEU A 166 14.27 7.93 15.49
C LEU A 166 12.81 8.20 15.05
N LEU A 167 12.45 7.80 13.84
CA LEU A 167 11.18 8.05 13.11
C LEU A 167 9.86 7.70 13.85
N LEU A 168 9.96 7.11 15.04
CA LEU A 168 8.89 6.50 15.82
C LEU A 168 8.76 7.15 17.20
N ALA A 169 9.60 8.14 17.50
CA ALA A 169 9.60 8.86 18.76
C ALA A 169 8.27 9.60 18.99
N PRO A 170 7.92 9.86 20.26
CA PRO A 170 6.69 10.55 20.62
C PRO A 170 6.54 11.85 19.84
N GLU A 171 5.31 12.13 19.39
CA GLU A 171 4.96 13.44 18.85
C GLU A 171 5.35 14.52 19.88
N ALA A 172 6.01 15.60 19.44
CA ALA A 172 6.03 16.82 20.25
C ALA A 172 4.57 17.19 20.53
N ALA A 173 4.21 17.32 21.82
CA ALA A 173 2.82 17.33 22.29
C ALA A 173 1.86 18.05 21.32
N PRO A 174 0.87 17.37 20.73
CA PRO A 174 -0.11 18.05 19.89
C PRO A 174 -0.95 19.00 20.74
N ALA A 175 -1.30 20.16 20.18
CA ALA A 175 -2.29 21.05 20.77
C ALA A 175 -3.60 20.27 21.03
N PRO A 176 -4.29 20.50 22.16
CA PRO A 176 -5.41 19.66 22.57
C PRO A 176 -6.57 19.77 21.59
N GLN A 177 -6.73 18.78 20.71
CA GLN A 177 -7.96 18.59 19.96
C GLN A 177 -8.91 17.76 20.81
N ALA A 178 -9.99 18.41 21.27
CA ALA A 178 -11.06 17.77 22.02
C ALA A 178 -11.73 16.68 21.16
N ARG A 179 -11.29 15.42 21.32
CA ARG A 179 -12.06 14.26 20.84
C ARG A 179 -13.33 14.17 21.68
N ARG A 180 -14.44 14.50 21.04
CA ARG A 180 -15.78 14.57 21.65
C ARG A 180 -16.16 13.19 22.20
N ARG A 181 -16.14 13.03 23.54
CA ARG A 181 -16.68 11.84 24.24
C ARG A 181 -18.16 11.69 23.86
N ARG A 182 -18.51 10.60 23.17
CA ARG A 182 -19.92 10.22 23.00
C ARG A 182 -20.44 9.60 24.31
N ASN A 183 -21.65 10.00 24.67
CA ASN A 183 -22.33 9.67 25.92
C ASN A 183 -22.63 8.15 25.99
N PRO A 184 -22.19 7.43 27.04
CA PRO A 184 -22.37 5.97 27.14
C PRO A 184 -23.84 5.51 27.19
N LEU A 185 -24.76 6.41 27.52
CA LEU A 185 -26.19 6.10 27.59
C LEU A 185 -26.90 5.99 26.23
N SER A 186 -26.26 6.39 25.12
CA SER A 186 -26.83 6.18 23.78
C SER A 186 -26.58 4.77 23.21
N LEU A 187 -25.80 3.93 23.91
CA LEU A 187 -25.42 2.58 23.45
C LEU A 187 -26.40 1.48 23.90
N VAL A 188 -27.24 1.72 24.90
CA VAL A 188 -28.19 0.73 25.42
C VAL A 188 -29.35 0.47 24.43
N GLY A 189 -29.66 1.43 23.55
CA GLY A 189 -30.61 1.25 22.44
C GLY A 189 -29.99 0.67 21.15
N SER A 190 -28.66 0.52 21.08
CA SER A 190 -27.93 0.17 19.85
C SER A 190 -27.73 -1.33 19.64
N GLY A 191 -27.86 -2.14 20.71
CA GLY A 191 -27.57 -3.58 20.65
C GLY A 191 -28.58 -4.37 19.82
N LEU A 192 -29.87 -4.02 19.89
CA LEU A 192 -30.92 -4.64 19.08
C LEU A 192 -30.94 -4.10 17.64
N THR A 193 -30.46 -2.86 17.43
CA THR A 193 -30.32 -2.27 16.10
C THR A 193 -29.06 -2.74 15.37
N ALA A 194 -27.99 -3.15 16.05
CA ALA A 194 -26.77 -3.64 15.40
C ALA A 194 -26.93 -5.01 14.70
N VAL A 195 -27.73 -5.93 15.25
CA VAL A 195 -28.08 -7.21 14.59
C VAL A 195 -29.09 -6.99 13.47
N ALA A 196 -30.07 -6.11 13.70
CA ALA A 196 -30.99 -5.65 12.66
C ALA A 196 -30.25 -4.87 11.54
N ASP A 197 -29.14 -4.22 11.86
CA ASP A 197 -28.27 -3.51 10.91
C ASP A 197 -27.28 -4.44 10.23
N ALA A 198 -26.88 -5.57 10.80
CA ALA A 198 -26.10 -6.58 10.07
C ALA A 198 -26.97 -7.31 9.03
N ALA A 199 -28.20 -7.68 9.39
CA ALA A 199 -29.20 -8.20 8.45
C ALA A 199 -29.68 -7.12 7.47
N GLY A 200 -29.80 -5.88 7.94
CA GLY A 200 -30.11 -4.71 7.13
C GLY A 200 -28.97 -4.33 6.21
N LEU A 201 -27.70 -4.49 6.61
CA LEU A 201 -26.51 -4.26 5.80
C LEU A 201 -26.34 -5.40 4.80
N ALA A 202 -26.64 -6.65 5.15
CA ALA A 202 -26.73 -7.78 4.22
C ALA A 202 -27.84 -7.57 3.16
N ARG A 203 -29.01 -7.06 3.58
CA ARG A 203 -30.12 -6.72 2.67
C ARG A 203 -29.85 -5.46 1.85
N ARG A 204 -29.19 -4.45 2.43
CA ARG A 204 -28.73 -3.23 1.75
C ARG A 204 -27.50 -3.46 0.89
N THR A 205 -26.72 -4.53 1.11
CA THR A 205 -25.62 -4.95 0.23
C THR A 205 -26.13 -5.80 -0.93
N THR A 206 -27.12 -6.67 -0.74
CA THR A 206 -27.75 -7.37 -1.88
C THR A 206 -28.57 -6.42 -2.73
N VAL A 207 -29.38 -5.54 -2.13
CA VAL A 207 -30.16 -4.53 -2.86
C VAL A 207 -29.25 -3.41 -3.38
N GLY A 208 -28.29 -2.91 -2.59
CA GLY A 208 -27.40 -1.82 -3.01
C GLY A 208 -26.33 -2.23 -4.01
N ALA A 209 -25.83 -3.47 -3.99
CA ALA A 209 -24.98 -3.98 -5.06
C ALA A 209 -25.79 -4.25 -6.34
N ALA A 210 -27.03 -4.73 -6.23
CA ALA A 210 -27.92 -4.90 -7.39
C ALA A 210 -28.37 -3.55 -7.99
N ASP A 211 -28.66 -2.53 -7.16
CA ASP A 211 -28.98 -1.17 -7.61
C ASP A 211 -27.72 -0.44 -8.08
N TRP A 212 -26.52 -0.73 -7.58
CA TRP A 212 -25.25 -0.18 -8.08
C TRP A 212 -24.84 -0.80 -9.41
N ILE A 213 -24.98 -2.11 -9.59
CA ILE A 213 -24.80 -2.80 -10.87
C ILE A 213 -25.89 -2.38 -11.86
N GLY A 214 -27.13 -2.20 -11.40
CA GLY A 214 -28.29 -1.83 -12.22
C GLY A 214 -28.39 -0.34 -12.57
N ARG A 215 -27.79 0.56 -11.79
CA ARG A 215 -27.76 2.02 -12.04
C ARG A 215 -26.40 2.56 -12.46
N ALA A 216 -25.35 1.73 -12.47
CA ALA A 216 -24.11 2.10 -13.10
C ALA A 216 -24.36 2.20 -14.61
N ILE A 217 -24.33 3.42 -15.14
CA ILE A 217 -24.20 3.64 -16.58
C ILE A 217 -22.94 2.90 -17.02
N THR A 218 -23.10 1.73 -17.62
CA THR A 218 -22.02 0.93 -18.16
C THR A 218 -21.52 1.63 -19.41
N THR A 219 -20.26 2.07 -19.38
CA THR A 219 -19.57 2.59 -20.56
C THR A 219 -18.67 1.51 -21.15
N GLU A 220 -18.18 1.69 -22.38
CA GLU A 220 -17.20 0.76 -22.98
C GLU A 220 -15.92 0.61 -22.15
N SER A 221 -15.60 1.61 -21.30
CA SER A 221 -14.41 1.60 -20.42
C SER A 221 -14.70 1.02 -19.03
N THR A 222 -15.93 0.61 -18.75
CA THR A 222 -16.35 0.08 -17.46
C THR A 222 -15.84 -1.33 -17.27
N VAL A 223 -14.93 -1.51 -16.32
CA VAL A 223 -14.48 -2.82 -15.87
C VAL A 223 -15.45 -3.36 -14.84
N LEU A 224 -15.94 -4.57 -15.08
CA LEU A 224 -16.83 -5.31 -14.20
C LEU A 224 -16.01 -6.34 -13.39
N PRO A 225 -16.35 -6.57 -12.11
CA PRO A 225 -15.78 -7.65 -11.32
C PRO A 225 -15.99 -9.02 -11.99
N MET A 226 -15.17 -10.00 -11.60
CA MET A 226 -15.23 -11.39 -12.09
C MET A 226 -15.13 -11.54 -13.61
N ARG A 227 -14.31 -10.69 -14.25
CA ARG A 227 -14.02 -10.74 -15.69
C ARG A 227 -12.52 -10.67 -16.00
N ALA A 228 -11.66 -10.61 -15.00
CA ALA A 228 -10.23 -10.62 -15.23
C ALA A 228 -9.80 -12.03 -15.69
N PRO A 229 -8.78 -12.15 -16.56
CA PRO A 229 -8.28 -13.45 -17.00
C PRO A 229 -7.59 -14.18 -15.86
N HIS A 230 -7.49 -15.50 -15.97
CA HIS A 230 -6.61 -16.29 -15.11
C HIS A 230 -5.14 -16.04 -15.48
N THR A 231 -4.26 -15.94 -14.49
CA THR A 231 -2.83 -15.66 -14.64
C THR A 231 -2.00 -16.41 -13.59
N VAL A 232 -0.69 -16.46 -13.78
CA VAL A 232 0.27 -17.03 -12.79
C VAL A 232 0.30 -16.27 -11.46
N PHE A 233 -0.28 -15.07 -11.38
CA PHE A 233 -0.41 -14.31 -10.14
C PHE A 233 -1.57 -14.80 -9.26
N ASP A 234 -2.39 -15.69 -9.80
CA ASP A 234 -3.51 -16.29 -9.11
C ASP A 234 -3.05 -17.49 -8.31
N GLY A 235 -3.14 -17.42 -6.98
CA GLY A 235 -2.74 -18.57 -6.19
C GLY A 235 -2.88 -18.36 -4.70
N ARG A 236 -2.71 -19.47 -3.99
CA ARG A 236 -2.57 -19.44 -2.54
C ARG A 236 -1.18 -18.95 -2.18
N ILE A 237 -1.12 -17.99 -1.27
CA ILE A 237 0.11 -17.32 -0.89
C ILE A 237 0.61 -17.93 0.43
N ARG A 238 1.85 -18.43 0.42
CA ARG A 238 2.56 -18.88 1.62
C ARG A 238 3.24 -17.68 2.30
N PRO A 239 3.87 -17.81 3.49
CA PRO A 239 4.51 -16.67 4.15
C PRO A 239 5.58 -15.98 3.31
N GLU A 240 6.26 -16.73 2.45
CA GLU A 240 7.43 -16.33 1.68
C GLU A 240 7.16 -15.09 0.83
N ARG A 241 8.12 -14.16 0.83
CA ARG A 241 8.07 -12.93 0.02
C ARG A 241 9.34 -12.77 -0.78
N VAL A 242 9.19 -12.17 -1.94
CA VAL A 242 10.30 -11.57 -2.69
C VAL A 242 9.96 -10.12 -2.97
N PHE A 243 10.98 -9.28 -2.95
CA PHE A 243 10.84 -7.83 -3.08
C PHE A 243 11.91 -7.26 -4.00
N ALA A 244 11.54 -6.25 -4.79
CA ALA A 244 12.48 -5.40 -5.51
C ALA A 244 12.04 -3.94 -5.43
N GLY A 245 13.00 -3.05 -5.23
CA GLY A 245 12.82 -1.61 -5.31
C GLY A 245 13.54 -1.04 -6.53
N ARG A 246 12.96 -0.03 -7.19
CA ARG A 246 13.68 0.78 -8.19
C ARG A 246 13.08 2.17 -8.33
N SER A 247 13.93 3.14 -8.67
CA SER A 247 13.56 4.56 -8.75
C SER A 247 13.74 5.13 -10.15
N TRP A 248 12.84 6.02 -10.54
CA TRP A 248 12.92 6.77 -11.81
C TRP A 248 12.82 8.28 -11.60
N PRO A 249 13.54 9.10 -12.37
CA PRO A 249 13.38 10.55 -12.31
C PRO A 249 11.96 10.98 -12.70
N LYS A 250 11.29 11.78 -11.86
CA LYS A 250 9.98 12.39 -12.17
C LYS A 250 10.02 13.17 -13.49
N LYS A 251 11.18 13.70 -13.88
CA LYS A 251 11.37 14.45 -15.13
C LYS A 251 11.02 13.61 -16.37
N ARG A 252 11.37 12.32 -16.39
CA ARG A 252 11.06 11.38 -17.49
C ARG A 252 9.55 11.17 -17.63
N LEU A 253 8.89 10.80 -16.53
CA LEU A 253 7.43 10.65 -16.51
C LEU A 253 6.72 11.95 -16.91
N ARG A 254 7.19 13.10 -16.43
CA ARG A 254 6.64 14.42 -16.82
C ARG A 254 6.80 14.71 -18.31
N ALA A 255 7.83 14.18 -18.98
CA ALA A 255 7.98 14.31 -20.43
C ALA A 255 6.88 13.53 -21.16
N VAL A 256 6.63 12.28 -20.77
CA VAL A 256 5.52 11.48 -21.31
C VAL A 256 4.17 12.16 -21.05
N GLN A 257 3.94 12.67 -19.84
CA GLN A 257 2.71 13.42 -19.52
C GLN A 257 2.50 14.62 -20.44
N ARG A 258 3.56 15.38 -20.74
CA ARG A 258 3.48 16.54 -21.65
C ARG A 258 3.20 16.12 -23.10
N ALA A 259 3.81 15.02 -23.54
CA ALA A 259 3.64 14.53 -24.92
C ALA A 259 2.24 13.95 -25.18
N THR A 260 1.65 13.29 -24.18
CA THR A 260 0.41 12.51 -24.34
C THR A 260 -0.83 13.19 -23.73
N GLY A 261 -0.62 14.17 -22.84
CA GLY A 261 -1.68 14.74 -22.00
C GLY A 261 -2.18 13.79 -20.89
N ALA A 262 -1.46 12.69 -20.62
CA ALA A 262 -1.80 11.74 -19.56
C ALA A 262 -1.47 12.29 -18.16
N THR A 263 -2.17 11.81 -17.13
CA THR A 263 -1.80 12.12 -15.74
C THR A 263 -0.64 11.26 -15.28
N GLY A 264 0.04 11.66 -14.21
CA GLY A 264 1.19 10.91 -13.69
C GLY A 264 0.83 9.48 -13.25
N ASN A 265 -0.39 9.29 -12.73
CA ASN A 265 -0.90 7.96 -12.37
C ASN A 265 -1.16 7.11 -13.62
N ASP A 266 -1.62 7.70 -14.73
CA ASP A 266 -1.86 6.96 -15.97
C ASP A 266 -0.54 6.48 -16.57
N VAL A 267 0.51 7.32 -16.54
CA VAL A 267 1.87 6.94 -16.98
C VAL A 267 2.43 5.81 -16.13
N VAL A 268 2.31 5.89 -14.79
CA VAL A 268 2.76 4.81 -13.88
C VAL A 268 2.00 3.51 -14.15
N LEU A 269 0.69 3.57 -14.32
CA LEU A 269 -0.11 2.39 -14.68
C LEU A 269 0.30 1.81 -16.04
N ALA A 270 0.61 2.64 -17.02
CA ALA A 270 1.08 2.20 -18.34
C ALA A 270 2.48 1.56 -18.27
N MET A 271 3.39 2.09 -17.46
CA MET A 271 4.68 1.47 -17.16
C MET A 271 4.49 0.07 -16.54
N CYS A 272 3.65 -0.05 -15.50
CA CYS A 272 3.33 -1.34 -14.90
C CYS A 272 2.69 -2.31 -15.90
N ALA A 273 1.76 -1.82 -16.74
CA ALA A 273 1.07 -2.64 -17.73
C ALA A 273 2.01 -3.16 -18.83
N GLY A 274 2.95 -2.32 -19.31
CA GLY A 274 4.00 -2.75 -20.24
C GLY A 274 4.88 -3.84 -19.62
N ALA A 275 5.30 -3.66 -18.36
CA ALA A 275 6.10 -4.64 -17.66
C ALA A 275 5.37 -5.97 -17.41
N LEU A 276 4.11 -5.91 -16.97
CA LEU A 276 3.25 -7.09 -16.81
C LEU A 276 3.07 -7.85 -18.12
N ARG A 277 2.85 -7.12 -19.22
CA ARG A 277 2.74 -7.73 -20.54
C ARG A 277 4.03 -8.42 -20.93
N SER A 278 5.16 -7.72 -20.90
CA SER A 278 6.47 -8.28 -21.29
C SER A 278 6.83 -9.51 -20.46
N TYR A 279 6.62 -9.44 -19.14
CA TYR A 279 6.85 -10.55 -18.22
C TYR A 279 6.05 -11.81 -18.59
N LEU A 280 4.77 -11.65 -18.95
CA LEU A 280 3.89 -12.75 -19.34
C LEU A 280 4.16 -13.26 -20.75
N VAL A 281 4.50 -12.38 -21.70
CA VAL A 281 4.92 -12.77 -23.07
C VAL A 281 6.15 -13.65 -23.02
N THR A 282 7.17 -13.26 -22.26
CA THR A 282 8.43 -14.01 -22.10
C THR A 282 8.21 -15.41 -21.51
N ARG A 283 7.07 -15.64 -20.86
CA ARG A 283 6.69 -16.92 -20.23
C ARG A 283 5.63 -17.68 -21.01
N ASP A 284 5.26 -17.23 -22.21
CA ASP A 284 4.16 -17.79 -23.01
C ASP A 284 2.85 -17.91 -22.20
N ALA A 285 2.60 -16.90 -21.35
CA ALA A 285 1.53 -16.91 -20.36
C ALA A 285 0.64 -15.66 -20.46
N LEU A 286 0.79 -14.85 -21.51
CA LEU A 286 -0.06 -13.67 -21.73
C LEU A 286 -1.48 -14.10 -22.12
N PRO A 287 -2.52 -13.72 -21.35
CA PRO A 287 -3.89 -14.02 -21.73
C PRO A 287 -4.34 -13.24 -22.97
N THR A 288 -5.37 -13.74 -23.65
CA THR A 288 -5.98 -13.07 -24.81
C THR A 288 -6.71 -11.78 -24.44
N SER A 289 -7.18 -11.65 -23.19
CA SER A 289 -7.81 -10.44 -22.68
C SER A 289 -6.88 -9.67 -21.75
N SER A 290 -7.09 -8.35 -21.67
CA SER A 290 -6.30 -7.51 -20.76
C SER A 290 -6.38 -7.97 -19.30
N LEU A 291 -5.25 -7.86 -18.61
CA LEU A 291 -5.20 -7.86 -17.16
C LEU A 291 -5.98 -6.67 -16.59
N VAL A 292 -6.46 -6.85 -15.37
CA VAL A 292 -7.20 -5.85 -14.60
C VAL A 292 -6.44 -5.50 -13.33
N GLY A 293 -6.16 -4.20 -13.13
CA GLY A 293 -5.56 -3.68 -11.91
C GLY A 293 -6.61 -3.24 -10.89
N LEU A 294 -6.42 -3.58 -9.61
CA LEU A 294 -7.11 -2.94 -8.49
C LEU A 294 -6.31 -1.71 -8.06
N VAL A 295 -6.91 -0.53 -8.18
CA VAL A 295 -6.24 0.76 -7.97
C VAL A 295 -6.95 1.55 -6.86
N PRO A 296 -6.27 1.82 -5.72
CA PRO A 296 -6.77 2.75 -4.73
C PRO A 296 -6.81 4.18 -5.29
N ILE A 297 -7.94 4.86 -5.09
CA ILE A 297 -8.14 6.25 -5.47
C ILE A 297 -8.21 7.08 -4.20
N ALA A 298 -7.19 7.88 -3.95
CA ALA A 298 -7.19 8.84 -2.85
C ALA A 298 -8.34 9.85 -3.01
N GLN A 299 -9.12 10.05 -1.95
CA GLN A 299 -10.08 11.16 -1.88
C GLN A 299 -9.62 12.17 -0.82
N ARG A 300 -9.78 13.46 -1.11
CA ARG A 300 -9.53 14.50 -0.12
C ARG A 300 -10.50 14.32 1.04
N ARG A 301 -9.97 14.23 2.28
CA ARG A 301 -10.78 14.24 3.50
C ARG A 301 -11.58 15.55 3.52
N ARG A 302 -12.87 15.48 3.86
CA ARG A 302 -13.56 16.65 4.44
C ARG A 302 -12.98 16.85 5.84
N GLU A 303 -12.77 18.09 6.25
CA GLU A 303 -12.08 18.47 7.50
C GLU A 303 -12.68 17.84 8.77
N ASP A 304 -13.92 17.35 8.71
CA ASP A 304 -14.66 16.78 9.85
C ASP A 304 -14.46 15.28 10.10
N ALA A 305 -13.65 14.56 9.30
CA ALA A 305 -13.50 13.11 9.42
C ALA A 305 -12.39 12.70 10.41
N ALA A 306 -12.74 12.59 11.70
CA ALA A 306 -11.86 12.05 12.74
C ALA A 306 -11.41 10.60 12.40
N GLY A 307 -10.10 10.39 12.24
CA GLY A 307 -9.38 9.10 12.29
C GLY A 307 -9.96 7.91 11.50
N GLY A 308 -9.27 7.48 10.43
CA GLY A 308 -9.66 6.31 9.62
C GLY A 308 -9.29 6.45 8.15
N ASN A 309 -9.14 5.30 7.47
CA ASN A 309 -8.73 5.15 6.07
C ASN A 309 -9.73 5.86 5.12
N ALA A 310 -9.25 6.79 4.29
CA ALA A 310 -10.09 7.61 3.39
C ALA A 310 -9.68 7.45 1.91
N PHE A 311 -9.74 6.23 1.39
CA PHE A 311 -9.54 5.92 -0.03
C PHE A 311 -10.75 5.20 -0.61
N GLY A 312 -10.95 5.28 -1.92
CA GLY A 312 -11.84 4.39 -2.66
C GLY A 312 -11.07 3.34 -3.44
N LEU A 313 -11.74 2.28 -3.89
CA LEU A 313 -11.14 1.22 -4.72
C LEU A 313 -11.79 1.18 -6.09
N ALA A 314 -10.98 0.96 -7.12
CA ALA A 314 -11.39 0.95 -8.52
C ALA A 314 -10.72 -0.18 -9.30
N LEU A 315 -11.42 -0.68 -10.32
CA LEU A 315 -10.83 -1.59 -11.32
C LEU A 315 -10.39 -0.81 -12.54
N CYS A 316 -9.21 -1.13 -13.06
CA CYS A 316 -8.59 -0.50 -14.23
C CYS A 316 -8.25 -1.58 -15.27
N ASN A 317 -8.69 -1.37 -16.51
CA ASN A 317 -8.23 -2.19 -17.64
C ASN A 317 -6.83 -1.72 -18.03
N LEU A 318 -5.85 -2.62 -17.96
CA LEU A 318 -4.44 -2.31 -18.15
C LEU A 318 -4.00 -2.32 -19.63
N GLY A 319 -4.85 -2.72 -20.57
CA GLY A 319 -4.52 -2.83 -22.00
C GLY A 319 -3.32 -3.75 -22.29
N THR A 320 -3.15 -4.84 -21.52
CA THR A 320 -2.02 -5.77 -21.72
C THR A 320 -2.17 -6.65 -22.96
N ASP A 321 -3.37 -6.72 -23.52
CA ASP A 321 -3.69 -7.37 -24.81
C ASP A 321 -3.21 -6.55 -26.02
N LEU A 322 -3.03 -5.23 -25.85
CA LEU A 322 -2.59 -4.33 -26.93
C LEU A 322 -1.06 -4.39 -27.08
N ASP A 323 -0.55 -4.30 -28.31
CA ASP A 323 0.90 -4.31 -28.54
C ASP A 323 1.48 -2.90 -28.33
N ASP A 324 0.85 -1.88 -28.93
CA ASP A 324 1.29 -0.49 -28.89
C ASP A 324 1.22 0.10 -27.46
N PRO A 325 2.35 0.60 -26.90
CA PRO A 325 2.37 1.29 -25.61
C PRO A 325 1.44 2.51 -25.51
N HIS A 326 1.23 3.26 -26.60
CA HIS A 326 0.39 4.46 -26.62
C HIS A 326 -1.09 4.10 -26.64
N GLU A 327 -1.51 3.09 -27.40
CA GLU A 327 -2.89 2.58 -27.35
C GLU A 327 -3.22 2.01 -25.95
N ARG A 328 -2.26 1.31 -25.34
CA ARG A 328 -2.37 0.83 -23.96
C ARG A 328 -2.54 1.99 -22.97
N LEU A 329 -1.72 3.04 -23.08
CA LEU A 329 -1.86 4.24 -22.25
C LEU A 329 -3.25 4.88 -22.42
N ASP A 330 -3.76 4.99 -23.65
CA ASP A 330 -5.09 5.58 -23.89
C ASP A 330 -6.24 4.70 -23.39
N ARG A 331 -6.10 3.36 -23.43
CA ARG A 331 -7.04 2.44 -22.75
C ARG A 331 -7.07 2.68 -21.25
N ILE A 332 -5.89 2.76 -20.63
CA ILE A 332 -5.74 3.00 -19.19
C ILE A 332 -6.36 4.34 -18.79
N ARG A 333 -6.08 5.41 -19.55
CA ARG A 333 -6.64 6.74 -19.31
C ARG A 333 -8.16 6.72 -19.31
N ARG A 334 -8.78 6.13 -20.35
CA ARG A 334 -10.24 6.01 -20.45
C ARG A 334 -10.83 5.21 -19.28
N SER A 335 -10.19 4.09 -18.94
CA SER A 335 -10.62 3.25 -17.80
C SER A 335 -10.54 4.00 -16.46
N MET A 336 -9.45 4.72 -16.20
CA MET A 336 -9.28 5.48 -14.97
C MET A 336 -10.20 6.71 -14.87
N ILE A 337 -10.55 7.34 -15.99
CA ILE A 337 -11.56 8.42 -16.02
C ILE A 337 -12.92 7.88 -15.59
N ASP A 338 -13.37 6.75 -16.15
CA ASP A 338 -14.62 6.09 -15.73
C ASP A 338 -14.57 5.68 -14.25
N ALA A 339 -13.49 5.02 -13.83
CA ALA A 339 -13.35 4.53 -12.47
C ALA A 339 -13.36 5.66 -11.43
N LYS A 340 -12.62 6.76 -11.68
CA LYS A 340 -12.62 7.96 -10.83
C LYS A 340 -14.01 8.59 -10.76
N ARG A 341 -14.76 8.64 -11.87
CA ARG A 341 -16.13 9.16 -11.90
C ARG A 341 -17.05 8.32 -11.01
N ARG A 342 -17.00 6.99 -11.12
CA ARG A 342 -17.81 6.07 -10.29
C ARG A 342 -17.50 6.21 -8.80
N VAL A 343 -16.21 6.24 -8.44
CA VAL A 343 -15.77 6.38 -7.05
C VAL A 343 -16.15 7.74 -6.45
N ARG A 344 -16.10 8.83 -7.24
CA ARG A 344 -16.59 10.15 -6.82
C ARG A 344 -18.10 10.20 -6.63
N ALA A 345 -18.86 9.56 -7.51
CA ALA A 345 -20.32 9.50 -7.42
C ALA A 345 -20.80 8.72 -6.18
N ALA A 346 -20.12 7.62 -5.83
CA ALA A 346 -20.46 6.81 -4.65
C ALA A 346 -19.94 7.41 -3.34
N GLY A 347 -18.78 8.08 -3.36
CA GLY A 347 -18.02 8.48 -2.17
C GLY A 347 -17.07 7.37 -1.68
N ALA A 348 -15.92 7.74 -1.10
CA ALA A 348 -14.84 6.82 -0.73
C ALA A 348 -15.32 5.61 0.10
N GLY A 349 -15.96 5.86 1.24
CA GLY A 349 -16.39 4.78 2.15
C GLY A 349 -17.38 3.81 1.49
N ALA A 350 -18.35 4.33 0.74
CA ALA A 350 -19.30 3.50 0.01
C ALA A 350 -18.63 2.70 -1.11
N SER A 351 -17.64 3.28 -1.80
CA SER A 351 -16.88 2.57 -2.84
C SER A 351 -16.03 1.41 -2.29
N VAL A 352 -15.45 1.55 -1.09
CA VAL A 352 -14.74 0.45 -0.42
C VAL A 352 -15.70 -0.68 -0.06
N ILE A 353 -16.87 -0.34 0.48
CA ILE A 353 -17.90 -1.33 0.79
C ILE A 353 -18.39 -2.03 -0.48
N ALA A 354 -18.60 -1.28 -1.57
CA ALA A 354 -18.98 -1.84 -2.88
C ALA A 354 -17.88 -2.72 -3.50
N ALA A 355 -16.62 -2.53 -3.11
CA ALA A 355 -15.50 -3.38 -3.54
C ALA A 355 -15.40 -4.68 -2.73
N ILE A 356 -16.12 -4.86 -1.61
CA ILE A 356 -16.06 -6.09 -0.81
C ILE A 356 -16.33 -7.35 -1.64
N PRO A 357 -17.39 -7.44 -2.49
CA PRO A 357 -17.58 -8.60 -3.35
C PRO A 357 -16.42 -8.84 -4.33
N THR A 358 -15.81 -7.76 -4.83
CA THR A 358 -14.64 -7.81 -5.73
C THR A 358 -13.44 -8.43 -5.02
N LEU A 359 -13.15 -7.99 -3.78
CA LEU A 359 -12.09 -8.55 -2.94
C LEU A 359 -12.39 -10.00 -2.54
N ALA A 360 -13.62 -10.26 -2.08
CA ALA A 360 -14.08 -11.58 -1.64
C ALA A 360 -14.00 -12.61 -2.78
N SER A 361 -14.31 -12.22 -4.02
CA SER A 361 -14.20 -13.13 -5.17
C SER A 361 -12.77 -13.63 -5.40
N ASN A 362 -11.75 -12.81 -5.15
CA ASN A 362 -10.36 -13.24 -5.29
C ASN A 362 -9.95 -14.18 -4.16
N VAL A 363 -10.34 -13.86 -2.92
CA VAL A 363 -10.07 -14.73 -1.76
C VAL A 363 -10.79 -16.07 -1.89
N ALA A 364 -12.03 -16.09 -2.40
CA ALA A 364 -12.81 -17.32 -2.59
C ALA A 364 -12.13 -18.35 -3.50
N ARG A 365 -11.19 -17.92 -4.36
CA ARG A 365 -10.48 -18.80 -5.29
C ARG A 365 -9.53 -19.79 -4.63
N ILE A 366 -9.16 -19.57 -3.36
CA ILE A 366 -8.35 -20.52 -2.59
C ILE A 366 -9.18 -21.65 -1.97
N LEU A 367 -10.52 -21.52 -2.00
CA LEU A 367 -11.44 -22.53 -1.48
C LEU A 367 -11.61 -23.65 -2.52
N PRO A 368 -12.03 -24.86 -2.11
CA PRO A 368 -12.33 -25.94 -3.05
C PRO A 368 -13.29 -25.46 -4.14
N PHE A 369 -12.96 -25.73 -5.40
CA PHE A 369 -13.71 -25.32 -6.60
C PHE A 369 -13.78 -23.80 -6.83
N GLY A 370 -13.02 -22.99 -6.08
CA GLY A 370 -12.97 -21.54 -6.23
C GLY A 370 -12.27 -21.10 -7.52
N ASP A 371 -11.42 -21.94 -8.09
CA ASP A 371 -10.75 -21.75 -9.38
C ASP A 371 -11.72 -21.64 -10.56
N LEU A 372 -12.95 -22.14 -10.41
CA LEU A 372 -14.03 -21.98 -11.41
C LEU A 372 -14.56 -20.55 -11.53
N LEU A 373 -14.29 -19.68 -10.55
CA LEU A 373 -14.70 -18.28 -10.59
C LEU A 373 -13.58 -17.41 -11.18
N PRO A 374 -13.87 -16.61 -12.24
CA PRO A 374 -12.89 -15.67 -12.76
C PRO A 374 -12.49 -14.63 -11.70
N PRO A 375 -11.21 -14.23 -11.64
CA PRO A 375 -10.79 -13.13 -10.78
C PRO A 375 -11.50 -11.82 -11.11
N SER A 376 -11.56 -10.94 -10.12
CA SER A 376 -11.96 -9.54 -10.38
C SER A 376 -10.81 -8.62 -10.77
N TYR A 377 -9.57 -8.98 -10.43
CA TYR A 377 -8.34 -8.26 -10.77
C TYR A 377 -7.16 -9.23 -10.66
N ASN A 378 -6.03 -8.88 -11.29
CA ASN A 378 -4.81 -9.70 -11.32
C ASN A 378 -3.70 -9.13 -10.44
N VAL A 379 -3.71 -7.82 -10.22
CA VAL A 379 -2.63 -7.09 -9.55
C VAL A 379 -3.20 -5.89 -8.81
N VAL A 380 -2.61 -5.56 -7.66
CA VAL A 380 -2.88 -4.30 -6.96
C VAL A 380 -1.80 -3.30 -7.34
N ILE A 381 -2.21 -2.12 -7.82
CA ILE A 381 -1.29 -1.03 -8.16
C ILE A 381 -1.69 0.23 -7.39
N SER A 382 -0.80 0.72 -6.53
CA SER A 382 -1.07 1.87 -5.66
C SER A 382 -0.04 2.98 -5.87
N ASP A 383 -0.50 4.21 -6.08
CA ASP A 383 0.35 5.40 -6.25
C ASP A 383 0.15 6.38 -5.09
N ILE A 384 1.16 6.50 -4.25
CA ILE A 384 1.13 7.26 -3.01
C ILE A 384 1.91 8.57 -3.21
N PRO A 385 1.28 9.74 -3.06
CA PRO A 385 2.01 10.99 -3.04
C PRO A 385 2.94 11.05 -1.81
N GLY A 386 4.21 11.36 -2.05
CA GLY A 386 5.24 11.55 -1.03
C GLY A 386 5.66 13.02 -0.88
N PRO A 387 6.61 13.30 0.02
CA PRO A 387 7.19 14.62 0.22
C PRO A 387 7.78 15.19 -1.07
N GLY A 388 7.57 16.48 -1.30
CA GLY A 388 8.00 17.16 -2.53
C GLY A 388 9.46 17.61 -2.53
N ALA A 389 10.08 17.74 -1.36
CA ALA A 389 11.46 18.15 -1.17
C ALA A 389 12.33 16.99 -0.68
N PRO A 390 13.65 17.02 -0.93
CA PRO A 390 14.60 16.13 -0.25
C PRO A 390 14.48 16.27 1.26
N LEU A 391 14.69 15.14 1.95
CA LEU A 391 14.54 15.01 3.39
C LEU A 391 15.81 14.41 3.96
N PHE A 392 16.13 14.81 5.19
CA PHE A 392 17.34 14.42 5.89
C PHE A 392 16.98 13.91 7.28
N TRP A 393 17.77 12.96 7.77
CA TRP A 393 17.77 12.52 9.16
C TRP A 393 19.17 12.67 9.74
N ASN A 394 19.34 13.60 10.68
CA ASN A 394 20.65 13.90 11.28
C ASN A 394 21.76 14.13 10.24
N GLY A 395 21.44 14.83 9.15
CA GLY A 395 22.36 15.11 8.04
C GLY A 395 22.47 14.02 6.97
N ALA A 396 22.02 12.79 7.23
CA ALA A 396 21.96 11.75 6.21
C ALA A 396 20.76 12.01 5.29
N GLU A 397 20.99 12.08 3.97
CA GLU A 397 19.92 12.29 2.98
C GLU A 397 19.11 11.01 2.81
N LEU A 398 17.79 11.12 2.86
CA LEU A 398 16.89 10.05 2.43
C LEU A 398 16.98 9.95 0.90
N GLN A 399 17.55 8.87 0.38
CA GLN A 399 17.75 8.68 -1.05
C GLN A 399 16.57 7.98 -1.72
N HIS A 400 15.95 7.03 -1.02
CA HIS A 400 14.86 6.20 -1.54
C HIS A 400 13.82 5.90 -0.46
N MET A 401 12.56 5.86 -0.88
CA MET A 401 11.43 5.46 -0.05
C MET A 401 10.60 4.41 -0.79
N TYR A 402 10.95 3.14 -0.63
CA TYR A 402 10.28 2.02 -1.28
C TYR A 402 9.13 1.50 -0.41
N PRO A 403 7.87 1.63 -0.84
CA PRO A 403 6.74 1.10 -0.09
C PRO A 403 6.58 -0.42 -0.31
N LEU A 404 6.26 -1.14 0.75
CA LEU A 404 5.86 -2.55 0.72
C LEU A 404 4.39 -2.64 1.09
N SER A 405 3.56 -3.12 0.18
CA SER A 405 2.12 -3.27 0.43
C SER A 405 1.80 -4.73 0.72
N ILE A 406 0.57 -5.14 0.45
CA ILE A 406 0.04 -6.43 0.85
C ILE A 406 -0.07 -7.33 -0.37
N VAL A 407 0.48 -8.53 -0.27
CA VAL A 407 0.05 -9.69 -1.07
C VAL A 407 -0.85 -10.57 -0.21
N PHE A 408 -1.91 -11.09 -0.80
CA PHE A 408 -2.89 -11.93 -0.12
C PHE A 408 -3.36 -13.04 -1.05
N ASP A 409 -3.96 -14.05 -0.45
CA ASP A 409 -4.51 -15.22 -1.15
C ASP A 409 -5.42 -14.79 -2.32
N GLY A 410 -5.09 -15.27 -3.53
CA GLY A 410 -5.75 -14.91 -4.79
C GLY A 410 -5.06 -13.80 -5.58
N THR A 411 -4.07 -13.09 -5.03
CA THR A 411 -3.28 -12.07 -5.74
C THR A 411 -1.83 -12.03 -5.22
N GLY A 412 -0.95 -12.74 -5.90
CA GLY A 412 0.46 -12.92 -5.53
C GLY A 412 1.40 -11.80 -5.93
N LEU A 413 0.90 -10.70 -6.50
CA LEU A 413 1.71 -9.56 -6.95
C LEU A 413 1.06 -8.23 -6.53
N ASN A 414 1.89 -7.35 -5.96
CA ASN A 414 1.54 -5.99 -5.60
C ASN A 414 2.64 -5.03 -6.04
N ILE A 415 2.25 -3.95 -6.71
CA ILE A 415 3.16 -2.88 -7.12
C ILE A 415 2.72 -1.59 -6.42
N THR A 416 3.56 -1.07 -5.53
CA THR A 416 3.26 0.17 -4.83
C THR A 416 4.31 1.22 -5.17
N ILE A 417 3.85 2.42 -5.43
CA ILE A 417 4.67 3.54 -5.88
C ILE A 417 4.62 4.63 -4.83
N CYS A 418 5.77 5.23 -4.51
CA CYS A 418 5.86 6.45 -3.74
C CYS A 418 6.55 7.56 -4.54
N ARG A 419 5.95 8.75 -4.55
CA ARG A 419 6.51 9.91 -5.26
C ARG A 419 7.30 10.79 -4.31
N TYR A 420 8.60 10.60 -4.24
CA TYR A 420 9.49 11.33 -3.32
C TYR A 420 10.37 12.34 -4.05
N ALA A 421 10.56 13.55 -3.52
CA ALA A 421 11.44 14.60 -4.07
C ALA A 421 11.36 14.74 -5.61
N ASP A 422 12.42 14.41 -6.33
CA ASP A 422 12.53 14.44 -7.78
C ASP A 422 12.37 13.06 -8.46
N ARG A 423 12.00 12.01 -7.71
CA ARG A 423 11.93 10.61 -8.16
C ARG A 423 10.61 9.89 -7.86
N VAL A 424 10.43 8.75 -8.51
CA VAL A 424 9.29 7.87 -8.30
C VAL A 424 9.84 6.50 -7.96
N ASP A 425 9.57 6.07 -6.73
CA ASP A 425 10.09 4.86 -6.12
C ASP A 425 9.04 3.76 -6.23
N PHE A 426 9.35 2.68 -6.92
CA PHE A 426 8.48 1.50 -7.04
C PHE A 426 8.98 0.44 -6.06
N GLY A 427 8.06 -0.13 -5.30
CA GLY A 427 8.23 -1.38 -4.59
C GLY A 427 7.37 -2.46 -5.25
N VAL A 428 8.02 -3.52 -5.72
CA VAL A 428 7.38 -4.72 -6.29
C VAL A 428 7.47 -5.81 -5.23
N LEU A 429 6.34 -6.15 -4.62
CA LEU A 429 6.23 -7.23 -3.65
C LEU A 429 5.47 -8.39 -4.30
N ALA A 430 6.04 -9.58 -4.21
CA ALA A 430 5.40 -10.76 -4.75
C ALA A 430 5.61 -12.00 -3.86
N HIS A 431 4.82 -13.02 -4.15
CA HIS A 431 5.10 -14.38 -3.73
C HIS A 431 6.03 -15.06 -4.74
N PRO A 432 7.07 -15.81 -4.30
CA PRO A 432 8.06 -16.39 -5.20
C PRO A 432 7.48 -17.37 -6.23
N GLU A 433 6.37 -18.07 -5.95
CA GLU A 433 5.73 -18.93 -6.96
C GLU A 433 5.05 -18.12 -8.08
N SER A 434 4.60 -16.88 -7.80
CA SER A 434 3.97 -16.01 -8.80
C SER A 434 5.01 -15.22 -9.60
N VAL A 435 6.01 -14.69 -8.90
CA VAL A 435 7.12 -13.94 -9.47
C VAL A 435 8.39 -14.35 -8.73
N PRO A 436 9.19 -15.30 -9.27
CA PRO A 436 10.39 -15.78 -8.58
C PRO A 436 11.45 -14.70 -8.39
N ASP A 437 11.61 -13.83 -9.39
CA ASP A 437 12.55 -12.73 -9.38
C ASP A 437 11.81 -11.42 -9.72
N PRO A 438 11.49 -10.58 -8.72
CA PRO A 438 10.85 -9.29 -8.96
C PRO A 438 11.81 -8.24 -9.55
N GLY A 439 13.13 -8.50 -9.58
CA GLY A 439 14.11 -7.62 -10.22
C GLY A 439 13.82 -7.45 -11.71
N CYS A 440 13.52 -8.54 -12.41
CA CYS A 440 13.17 -8.49 -13.84
C CYS A 440 11.97 -7.57 -14.12
N PHE A 441 10.98 -7.50 -13.22
CA PHE A 441 9.85 -6.57 -13.38
C PHE A 441 10.32 -5.11 -13.41
N THR A 442 11.31 -4.75 -12.60
CA THR A 442 11.82 -3.38 -12.58
C THR A 442 12.61 -3.03 -13.83
N ASP A 443 13.26 -4.00 -14.48
CA ASP A 443 13.88 -3.83 -15.80
C ASP A 443 12.83 -3.62 -16.88
N GLU A 444 11.77 -4.44 -16.88
CA GLU A 444 10.67 -4.31 -17.83
C GLU A 444 9.88 -3.00 -17.65
N ILE A 445 9.83 -2.44 -16.43
CA ILE A 445 9.26 -1.11 -16.17
C ILE A 445 10.11 -0.01 -16.84
N GLU A 446 11.45 -0.12 -16.83
CA GLU A 446 12.32 0.82 -17.53
C GLU A 446 12.12 0.76 -19.04
N ILE A 447 12.02 -0.45 -19.61
CA ILE A 447 11.72 -0.65 -21.03
C ILE A 447 10.37 -0.03 -21.38
N ALA A 448 9.32 -0.31 -20.61
CA ALA A 448 7.99 0.24 -20.83
C ALA A 448 7.95 1.77 -20.76
N LEU A 449 8.74 2.40 -19.86
CA LEU A 449 8.91 3.84 -19.85
C LEU A 449 9.59 4.35 -21.12
N GLY A 450 10.66 3.69 -21.56
CA GLY A 450 11.37 4.01 -22.79
C GLY A 450 10.47 3.91 -24.03
N ASP A 451 9.59 2.92 -24.08
CA ASP A 451 8.63 2.74 -25.17
C ASP A 451 7.59 3.89 -25.21
N LEU A 452 7.14 4.37 -24.06
CA LEU A 452 6.26 5.55 -23.95
C LEU A 452 6.95 6.88 -24.26
N GLU A 453 8.27 6.94 -24.12
CA GLU A 453 9.09 8.10 -24.48
C GLU A 453 9.30 8.22 -25.99
N ARG A 454 9.15 7.13 -26.75
CA ARG A 454 9.20 7.15 -28.21
C ARG A 454 7.91 7.79 -28.77
N PRO A 455 8.00 8.58 -29.86
CA PRO A 455 6.81 9.07 -30.55
C PRO A 455 5.91 7.91 -30.95
N SER A 456 4.59 8.11 -30.88
CA SER A 456 3.64 7.16 -31.47
C SER A 456 3.97 7.03 -32.96
N GLU A 457 4.25 5.81 -33.41
CA GLU A 457 4.33 5.52 -34.84
C GLU A 457 2.93 5.69 -35.40
N VAL A 458 2.66 6.86 -35.99
CA VAL A 458 1.43 7.12 -36.70
C VAL A 458 1.34 6.11 -37.84
N HIS A 459 0.61 5.02 -37.61
CA HIS A 459 0.17 4.13 -38.67
C HIS A 459 -0.76 4.98 -39.53
N SER A 460 -0.18 5.50 -40.61
CA SER A 460 -0.89 6.25 -41.63
C SER A 460 -1.77 5.23 -42.35
N SER A 461 -3.03 5.12 -41.91
CA SER A 461 -4.06 4.37 -42.61
C SER A 461 -4.42 4.99 -43.94
#